data_AF-A0A355E1B5-F1
#
_entry.id   AF-A0A355E1B5-F1
#
_cell.length_a   1.000
_cell.length_b   1.000
_cell.length_c   1.000
_cell.angle_alpha   90.00
_cell.angle_beta   90.00
_cell.angle_gamma   90.00
#
_symmetry.space_group_name_H-M   'P 1'
#
loop_
_entity.id
_entity.type
_entity.pdbx_description
1 polymer ?
#
loop_
_entity_poly.entity_id
_entity_poly.type
_entity_poly.pdbx_seq_one_letter_code
_entity_poly.pdbx_strand_id
1 'polypeptide(L)'
;MTLLHAAVLGAVQGAGELLPISSSAHLILVPWMMRWPDQGLAYDVALHWGTLLALAIVFWKDWLNLAKAGLRREDSQDRRLFDGIVLGTIPGVIAGLAAEKWVESLFRKPEPIAVCLIAFGILLAAADRLGRKEKGFADLGLKECALIGLAQALAIVPGVSRSGITLTAALFMGFRRVEAARFSFLLSVPIVLGAGILKFKDLTPGSLDSSFWTGIVCAAVTGVACIRFLLSYLQKSNLDLFAVYRVLFGGLALFLASAVPPVHPASKLGLSAPTRAPVSALSAEAARHREHVVALSSGIGERSAVTLKQLDRARDEVAARLKALGYDPVVEPYHGKFMGAIRNGTTFYNISVTTGPARPDEGLWVIGAHYDTAYGTPGADDNASGVAVLLELARALQASAPPRRVRLVAFSTEEPPAFGTQNMGSWHDAQSLKRKDEKVEGMISLEMLGYFDERPGSQIFFPFLKWFMPDRGDFLALVANPSSRAFLKKVSRPWRRAGGVRLVARTLPGIQALRLSDHANYWDAGFPALLLTDTANYRNPHYHERTDLPETLDYERLAAATRGLEAALRAPD
;
A
#
# COMPACT_ATOMS: atom_id res chain seq x y z
N MET A 1 -9.26 -15.11 -3.17
CA MET A 1 -9.04 -14.33 -4.41
C MET A 1 -10.19 -14.59 -5.37
N THR A 2 -10.58 -13.65 -6.24
CA THR A 2 -11.65 -13.90 -7.24
C THR A 2 -11.09 -14.60 -8.48
N LEU A 3 -11.94 -15.31 -9.25
CA LEU A 3 -11.53 -15.92 -10.51
C LEU A 3 -10.99 -14.90 -11.52
N LEU A 4 -11.52 -13.67 -11.51
CA LEU A 4 -11.03 -12.59 -12.36
C LEU A 4 -9.61 -12.17 -11.97
N HIS A 5 -9.34 -11.97 -10.67
CA HIS A 5 -7.98 -11.66 -10.20
C HIS A 5 -7.02 -12.79 -10.58
N ALA A 6 -7.45 -14.05 -10.41
CA ALA A 6 -6.67 -15.21 -10.77
C ALA A 6 -6.33 -15.26 -12.27
N ALA A 7 -7.32 -15.03 -13.14
CA ALA A 7 -7.11 -15.02 -14.58
C ALA A 7 -6.15 -13.89 -15.01
N VAL A 8 -6.29 -12.70 -14.42
CA VAL A 8 -5.42 -11.56 -14.73
C VAL A 8 -3.99 -11.81 -14.26
N LEU A 9 -3.78 -12.27 -13.01
CA LEU A 9 -2.45 -12.57 -12.49
C LEU A 9 -1.79 -13.73 -13.25
N GLY A 10 -2.57 -14.74 -13.64
CA GLY A 10 -2.09 -15.81 -14.54
C GLY A 10 -1.63 -15.26 -15.89
N ALA A 11 -2.42 -14.40 -16.54
CA ALA A 11 -2.00 -13.77 -17.79
C ALA A 11 -0.76 -12.88 -17.62
N VAL A 12 -0.69 -12.11 -16.52
CA VAL A 12 0.47 -11.29 -16.16
C VAL A 12 1.72 -12.14 -15.96
N GLN A 13 1.63 -13.29 -15.28
CA GLN A 13 2.74 -14.23 -15.16
C GLN A 13 3.16 -14.75 -16.54
N GLY A 14 2.20 -15.21 -17.34
CA GLY A 14 2.44 -15.73 -18.69
C GLY A 14 3.12 -14.73 -19.62
N ALA A 15 2.81 -13.45 -19.47
CA ALA A 15 3.51 -12.38 -20.19
C ALA A 15 4.88 -12.09 -19.57
N GLY A 16 4.93 -11.83 -18.25
CA GLY A 16 6.11 -11.30 -17.58
C GLY A 16 7.27 -12.28 -17.38
N GLU A 17 7.00 -13.59 -17.34
CA GLU A 17 8.07 -14.60 -17.22
C GLU A 17 8.81 -14.75 -18.56
N LEU A 18 8.08 -14.64 -19.68
CA LEU A 18 8.56 -14.92 -21.02
C LEU A 18 9.04 -13.65 -21.74
N LEU A 19 8.32 -12.55 -21.62
CA LEU A 19 8.80 -11.25 -22.07
C LEU A 19 9.86 -10.73 -21.09
N PRO A 20 10.85 -9.95 -21.56
CA PRO A 20 11.95 -9.47 -20.71
C PRO A 20 11.52 -8.30 -19.78
N ILE A 21 10.31 -8.36 -19.19
CA ILE A 21 9.66 -7.29 -18.44
C ILE A 21 9.50 -7.56 -16.92
N SER A 22 9.87 -8.75 -16.45
CA SER A 22 9.86 -9.18 -15.04
C SER A 22 8.49 -9.55 -14.48
N SER A 23 8.12 -10.83 -14.54
CA SER A 23 6.96 -11.43 -13.89
C SER A 23 6.81 -11.03 -12.43
N SER A 24 7.85 -11.26 -11.61
CA SER A 24 7.82 -10.98 -10.17
C SER A 24 7.47 -9.53 -9.83
N ALA A 25 7.96 -8.57 -10.62
CA ALA A 25 7.61 -7.17 -10.41
C ALA A 25 6.14 -6.92 -10.69
N HIS A 26 5.56 -7.53 -11.72
CA HIS A 26 4.15 -7.35 -12.03
C HIS A 26 3.24 -8.08 -11.05
N LEU A 27 3.62 -9.29 -10.61
CA LEU A 27 2.87 -10.02 -9.58
C LEU A 27 2.88 -9.31 -8.21
N ILE A 28 3.85 -8.43 -7.94
CA ILE A 28 3.86 -7.61 -6.73
C ILE A 28 3.17 -6.27 -6.98
N LEU A 29 3.55 -5.56 -8.05
CA LEU A 29 3.10 -4.20 -8.30
C LEU A 29 1.65 -4.13 -8.79
N VAL A 30 1.15 -5.09 -9.57
CA VAL A 30 -0.24 -5.06 -10.05
C VAL A 30 -1.23 -5.23 -8.90
N PRO A 31 -1.13 -6.27 -8.02
CA PRO A 31 -1.97 -6.34 -6.83
C PRO A 31 -1.82 -5.12 -5.93
N TRP A 32 -0.61 -4.60 -5.75
CA TRP A 32 -0.36 -3.39 -4.96
C TRP A 32 -1.08 -2.15 -5.54
N MET A 33 -0.94 -1.90 -6.85
CA MET A 33 -1.61 -0.77 -7.53
C MET A 33 -3.13 -0.91 -7.52
N MET A 34 -3.64 -2.14 -7.65
CA MET A 34 -5.08 -2.45 -7.73
C MET A 34 -5.72 -2.74 -6.36
N ARG A 35 -4.93 -2.75 -5.28
CA ARG A 35 -5.31 -3.20 -3.93
C ARG A 35 -5.98 -4.57 -3.88
N TRP A 36 -5.47 -5.50 -4.68
CA TRP A 36 -5.92 -6.89 -4.56
C TRP A 36 -5.31 -7.50 -3.30
N PRO A 37 -6.06 -8.39 -2.61
CA PRO A 37 -5.49 -9.18 -1.54
C PRO A 37 -4.25 -9.92 -2.06
N ASP A 38 -3.21 -10.00 -1.24
CA ASP A 38 -2.03 -10.78 -1.56
C ASP A 38 -2.45 -12.21 -1.93
N GLN A 39 -2.05 -12.64 -3.13
CA GLN A 39 -2.32 -13.97 -3.65
C GLN A 39 -1.56 -15.06 -2.88
N GLY A 40 -0.49 -14.69 -2.18
CA GLY A 40 0.36 -15.58 -1.42
C GLY A 40 1.32 -16.41 -2.28
N LEU A 41 2.40 -16.86 -1.66
CA LEU A 41 3.50 -17.58 -2.30
C LEU A 41 3.06 -18.85 -3.03
N ALA A 42 2.07 -19.57 -2.48
CA ALA A 42 1.53 -20.79 -3.08
C ALA A 42 0.95 -20.54 -4.48
N TYR A 43 0.27 -19.40 -4.66
CA TYR A 43 -0.30 -19.03 -5.95
C TYR A 43 0.77 -18.58 -6.94
N ASP A 44 1.75 -17.77 -6.51
CA ASP A 44 2.88 -17.37 -7.36
C ASP A 44 3.64 -18.60 -7.90
N VAL A 45 3.87 -19.60 -7.05
CA VAL A 45 4.48 -20.89 -7.43
C VAL A 45 3.61 -21.64 -8.44
N ALA A 46 2.28 -21.63 -8.26
CA ALA A 46 1.35 -22.24 -9.20
C ALA A 46 1.50 -21.63 -10.61
N LEU A 47 1.53 -20.31 -10.71
CA LEU A 47 1.60 -19.64 -12.00
C LEU A 47 2.89 -20.00 -12.77
N HIS A 48 4.00 -20.24 -12.08
CA HIS A 48 5.24 -20.74 -12.69
C HIS A 48 5.06 -22.09 -13.39
N TRP A 49 4.23 -23.00 -12.86
CA TRP A 49 3.91 -24.26 -13.53
C TRP A 49 3.17 -24.04 -14.86
N GLY A 50 2.29 -23.04 -14.93
CA GLY A 50 1.65 -22.65 -16.19
C GLY A 50 2.66 -22.20 -17.24
N THR A 51 3.61 -21.34 -16.86
CA THR A 51 4.68 -20.91 -17.79
C THR A 51 5.66 -22.02 -18.17
N LEU A 52 5.92 -22.95 -17.25
CA LEU A 52 6.74 -24.13 -17.52
C LEU A 52 6.07 -25.05 -18.54
N LEU A 53 4.75 -25.24 -18.42
CA LEU A 53 3.95 -25.97 -19.40
C LEU A 53 4.00 -25.29 -20.78
N ALA A 54 3.92 -23.96 -20.83
CA ALA A 54 4.06 -23.22 -22.10
C ALA A 54 5.42 -23.47 -22.78
N LEU A 55 6.51 -23.43 -22.01
CA LEU A 55 7.86 -23.73 -22.51
C LEU A 55 7.99 -25.18 -22.97
N ALA A 56 7.42 -26.13 -22.22
CA ALA A 56 7.42 -27.55 -22.60
C ALA A 56 6.67 -27.78 -23.91
N ILE A 57 5.50 -27.14 -24.10
CA ILE A 57 4.68 -27.25 -25.32
C ILE A 57 5.41 -26.64 -26.53
N VAL A 58 5.96 -25.43 -26.39
CA VAL A 58 6.57 -24.73 -27.54
C VAL A 58 7.88 -25.38 -27.97
N PHE A 59 8.70 -25.84 -27.02
CA PHE A 59 10.03 -26.40 -27.27
C PHE A 59 10.07 -27.93 -27.17
N TRP A 60 8.93 -28.63 -27.29
CA TRP A 60 8.86 -30.09 -27.08
C TRP A 60 9.86 -30.90 -27.91
N LYS A 61 10.09 -30.50 -29.18
CA LYS A 61 11.08 -31.14 -30.05
C LYS A 61 12.52 -30.84 -29.62
N ASP A 62 12.81 -29.58 -29.25
CA ASP A 62 14.10 -29.19 -28.72
C ASP A 62 14.43 -30.01 -27.46
N TRP A 63 13.47 -30.20 -26.55
CA TRP A 63 13.67 -31.02 -25.34
C TRP A 63 14.01 -32.49 -25.65
N LEU A 64 13.31 -33.09 -26.61
CA LEU A 64 13.61 -34.47 -27.04
C LEU A 64 15.00 -34.58 -27.66
N ASN A 65 15.42 -33.59 -28.45
CA ASN A 65 16.74 -33.56 -29.07
C ASN A 65 17.85 -33.34 -28.04
N LEU A 66 17.67 -32.39 -27.13
CA LEU A 66 18.59 -32.12 -26.02
C LEU A 66 18.78 -33.34 -25.12
N ALA A 67 17.69 -34.05 -24.79
CA ALA A 67 17.76 -35.27 -24.00
C ALA A 67 18.54 -36.38 -24.72
N LYS A 68 18.31 -36.57 -26.03
CA LYS A 68 19.06 -37.54 -26.84
C LYS A 68 20.55 -37.18 -26.93
N ALA A 69 20.88 -35.92 -27.21
CA ALA A 69 22.26 -35.43 -27.29
C ALA A 69 22.99 -35.55 -25.93
N GLY A 70 22.27 -35.29 -24.83
CA GLY A 70 22.73 -35.48 -23.46
C GLY A 70 23.13 -36.92 -23.16
N LEU A 71 22.29 -37.89 -23.55
CA LEU A 71 22.49 -39.31 -23.31
C LEU A 71 23.55 -39.95 -24.23
N ARG A 72 23.55 -39.59 -25.53
CA ARG A 72 24.44 -40.20 -26.52
C ARG A 72 25.84 -39.61 -26.55
N ARG A 73 26.06 -38.45 -25.92
CA ARG A 73 27.35 -37.72 -25.92
C ARG A 73 27.89 -37.45 -27.32
N GLU A 74 27.02 -37.23 -28.30
CA GLU A 74 27.39 -36.85 -29.67
C GLU A 74 27.89 -35.39 -29.69
N ASP A 75 29.03 -35.10 -30.34
CA ASP A 75 29.50 -33.72 -30.56
C ASP A 75 28.62 -33.04 -31.60
N SER A 76 27.58 -32.39 -31.10
CA SER A 76 26.53 -31.72 -31.87
C SER A 76 26.20 -30.37 -31.25
N GLN A 77 25.56 -29.51 -32.05
CA GLN A 77 25.02 -28.24 -31.55
C GLN A 77 24.07 -28.44 -30.36
N ASP A 78 23.23 -29.48 -30.41
CA ASP A 78 22.30 -29.83 -29.33
C ASP A 78 23.03 -30.23 -28.04
N ARG A 79 24.19 -30.89 -28.16
CA ARG A 79 25.01 -31.21 -26.98
C ARG A 79 25.58 -29.96 -26.32
N ARG A 80 26.10 -29.01 -27.11
CA ARG A 80 26.61 -27.73 -26.58
C ARG A 80 25.51 -26.94 -25.89
N LEU A 81 24.30 -26.95 -26.46
CA LEU A 81 23.13 -26.31 -25.88
C LEU A 81 22.71 -27.00 -24.57
N PHE A 82 22.70 -28.33 -24.52
CA PHE A 82 22.43 -29.10 -23.30
C PHE A 82 23.43 -28.78 -22.19
N ASP A 83 24.74 -28.87 -22.49
CA ASP A 83 25.80 -28.57 -21.52
C ASP A 83 25.74 -27.10 -21.06
N GLY A 84 25.42 -26.19 -21.98
CA GLY A 84 25.24 -24.78 -21.69
C GLY A 84 24.07 -24.48 -20.76
N ILE A 85 22.94 -25.18 -20.93
CA ILE A 85 21.79 -25.09 -20.02
C ILE A 85 22.19 -25.57 -18.62
N VAL A 86 22.84 -26.74 -18.52
CA VAL A 86 23.29 -27.29 -17.22
C VAL A 86 24.23 -26.32 -16.51
N LEU A 87 25.27 -25.84 -17.20
CA LEU A 87 26.25 -24.92 -16.62
C LEU A 87 25.64 -23.56 -16.26
N GLY A 88 24.78 -23.02 -17.12
CA GLY A 88 24.12 -21.74 -16.89
C GLY A 88 23.14 -21.78 -15.70
N THR A 89 22.57 -22.94 -15.37
CA THR A 89 21.64 -23.08 -14.24
C THR A 89 22.36 -23.04 -12.89
N ILE A 90 23.60 -23.52 -12.79
CA ILE A 90 24.33 -23.69 -11.53
C ILE A 90 24.42 -22.36 -10.72
N PRO A 91 24.90 -21.23 -11.28
CA PRO A 91 25.03 -20.01 -10.48
C PRO A 91 23.68 -19.46 -10.01
N GLY A 92 22.63 -19.61 -10.83
CA GLY A 92 21.27 -19.20 -10.48
C GLY A 92 20.69 -20.02 -9.32
N VAL A 93 20.92 -21.33 -9.30
CA VAL A 93 20.49 -22.20 -8.19
C VAL A 93 21.24 -21.85 -6.90
N ILE A 94 22.56 -21.65 -6.97
CA ILE A 94 23.37 -21.28 -5.80
C ILE A 94 22.87 -19.95 -5.21
N ALA A 95 22.65 -18.93 -6.04
CA ALA A 95 22.13 -17.65 -5.59
C ALA A 95 20.73 -17.77 -4.97
N GLY A 96 19.83 -18.53 -5.62
CA GLY A 96 18.49 -18.81 -5.13
C GLY A 96 18.50 -19.40 -3.72
N LEU A 97 19.32 -20.44 -3.49
CA LEU A 97 19.40 -21.11 -2.19
C LEU A 97 20.07 -20.24 -1.10
N ALA A 98 21.03 -19.39 -1.47
CA ALA A 98 21.81 -18.60 -0.51
C ALA A 98 21.12 -17.30 -0.08
N ALA A 99 20.36 -16.65 -0.98
CA ALA A 99 19.92 -15.26 -0.78
C ALA A 99 18.39 -15.07 -0.68
N GLU A 100 17.58 -16.14 -0.75
CA GLU A 100 16.11 -16.06 -0.73
C GLU A 100 15.56 -15.22 0.44
N LYS A 101 15.93 -15.54 1.68
CA LYS A 101 15.44 -14.85 2.89
C LYS A 101 15.83 -13.36 2.93
N TRP A 102 17.01 -13.03 2.39
CA TRP A 102 17.49 -11.65 2.36
C TRP A 102 16.70 -10.82 1.35
N VAL A 103 16.46 -11.38 0.16
CA VAL A 103 15.66 -10.74 -0.89
C VAL A 103 14.21 -10.52 -0.45
N GLU A 104 13.58 -11.50 0.20
CA GLU A 104 12.22 -11.37 0.74
C GLU A 104 12.07 -10.23 1.77
N SER A 105 13.15 -9.83 2.43
CA SER A 105 13.14 -8.74 3.42
C SER A 105 13.28 -7.35 2.77
N LEU A 106 14.17 -7.21 1.78
CA LEU A 106 14.49 -5.93 1.12
C LEU A 106 13.43 -5.52 0.08
N PHE A 107 12.82 -6.49 -0.60
CA PHE A 107 11.90 -6.25 -1.71
C PHE A 107 10.42 -6.34 -1.30
N ARG A 108 10.11 -6.09 -0.02
CA ARG A 108 8.70 -5.94 0.44
C ARG A 108 8.04 -4.66 -0.04
N LYS A 109 8.84 -3.66 -0.40
CA LYS A 109 8.33 -2.35 -0.79
C LYS A 109 8.31 -2.19 -2.33
N PRO A 110 7.34 -1.45 -2.89
CA PRO A 110 7.25 -1.21 -4.34
C PRO A 110 8.46 -0.48 -4.94
N GLU A 111 9.11 0.40 -4.18
CA GLU A 111 10.13 1.33 -4.69
C GLU A 111 11.41 0.62 -5.16
N PRO A 112 12.03 -0.28 -4.38
CA PRO A 112 13.19 -1.05 -4.85
C PRO A 112 12.92 -1.85 -6.13
N ILE A 113 11.73 -2.46 -6.22
CA ILE A 113 11.30 -3.25 -7.39
C ILE A 113 11.19 -2.33 -8.62
N ALA A 114 10.58 -1.16 -8.45
CA ALA A 114 10.42 -0.17 -9.50
C ALA A 114 11.76 0.39 -10.00
N VAL A 115 12.71 0.65 -9.10
CA VAL A 115 14.08 1.04 -9.47
C VAL A 115 14.79 -0.07 -10.25
N CYS A 116 14.68 -1.33 -9.81
CA CYS A 116 15.24 -2.47 -10.54
C CYS A 116 14.61 -2.62 -11.93
N LEU A 117 13.30 -2.44 -12.07
CA LEU A 117 12.63 -2.45 -13.38
C LEU A 117 13.26 -1.44 -14.35
N ILE A 118 13.42 -0.20 -13.91
CA ILE A 118 14.00 0.90 -14.70
C ILE A 118 15.45 0.59 -15.06
N ALA A 119 16.29 0.29 -14.06
CA ALA A 119 17.72 0.08 -14.25
C ALA A 119 18.02 -1.05 -15.24
N PHE A 120 17.34 -2.19 -15.09
CA PHE A 120 17.51 -3.33 -15.99
C PHE A 120 16.79 -3.15 -17.33
N GLY A 121 15.79 -2.25 -17.41
CA GLY A 121 15.22 -1.80 -18.69
C GLY A 121 16.22 -1.00 -19.50
N ILE A 122 16.93 -0.07 -18.85
CA ILE A 122 18.03 0.71 -19.47
C ILE A 122 19.18 -0.22 -19.89
N LEU A 123 19.54 -1.18 -19.04
CA LEU A 123 20.59 -2.15 -19.35
C LEU A 123 20.22 -3.03 -20.56
N LEU A 124 18.97 -3.48 -20.66
CA LEU A 124 18.46 -4.23 -21.81
C LEU A 124 18.56 -3.41 -23.10
N ALA A 125 18.17 -2.13 -23.08
CA ALA A 125 18.33 -1.24 -24.23
C ALA A 125 19.81 -1.04 -24.61
N ALA A 126 20.70 -0.89 -23.62
CA ALA A 126 22.12 -0.76 -23.86
C ALA A 126 22.70 -2.03 -24.51
N ALA A 127 22.36 -3.22 -24.00
CA ALA A 127 22.79 -4.48 -24.59
C ALA A 127 22.29 -4.66 -26.02
N ASP A 128 21.03 -4.31 -26.27
CA ASP A 128 20.46 -4.41 -27.61
C ASP A 128 21.02 -3.37 -28.58
N ARG A 129 21.58 -2.25 -28.12
CA ARG A 129 22.19 -1.26 -29.02
C ARG A 129 23.68 -1.52 -29.26
N LEU A 130 24.39 -1.96 -28.23
CA LEU A 130 25.85 -2.11 -28.24
C LEU A 130 26.32 -3.51 -28.65
N GLY A 131 25.47 -4.54 -28.52
CA GLY A 131 25.80 -5.90 -28.91
C GLY A 131 26.01 -6.07 -30.42
N ARG A 132 27.05 -6.82 -30.82
CA ARG A 132 27.39 -7.07 -32.24
C ARG A 132 26.34 -7.87 -33.01
N LYS A 133 25.67 -8.83 -32.34
CA LYS A 133 24.58 -9.68 -32.88
C LYS A 133 24.98 -10.49 -34.12
N GLU A 134 26.18 -11.05 -34.10
CA GLU A 134 26.73 -11.88 -35.19
C GLU A 134 26.73 -13.37 -34.83
N LYS A 135 26.79 -13.69 -33.52
CA LYS A 135 26.91 -15.06 -33.03
C LYS A 135 25.59 -15.84 -33.07
N GLY A 136 25.68 -17.09 -33.47
CA GLY A 136 24.62 -18.09 -33.37
C GLY A 136 24.93 -19.16 -32.33
N PHE A 137 24.12 -20.21 -32.27
CA PHE A 137 24.32 -21.32 -31.32
C PHE A 137 25.62 -22.11 -31.51
N ALA A 138 26.21 -22.08 -32.72
CA ALA A 138 27.50 -22.72 -32.97
C ALA A 138 28.64 -22.10 -32.16
N ASP A 139 28.51 -20.81 -31.82
CA ASP A 139 29.47 -20.00 -31.07
C ASP A 139 29.27 -20.09 -29.54
N LEU A 140 28.32 -20.91 -29.09
CA LEU A 140 28.01 -21.06 -27.66
C LEU A 140 29.06 -21.95 -26.99
N GLY A 141 30.07 -21.31 -26.39
CA GLY A 141 31.12 -21.95 -25.60
C GLY A 141 30.83 -22.00 -24.10
N LEU A 142 31.72 -22.65 -23.35
CA LEU A 142 31.62 -22.76 -21.89
C LEU A 142 31.67 -21.40 -21.19
N LYS A 143 32.46 -20.46 -21.72
CA LYS A 143 32.60 -19.10 -21.19
C LYS A 143 31.29 -18.33 -21.29
N GLU A 144 30.63 -18.40 -22.45
CA GLU A 144 29.31 -17.83 -22.71
C GLU A 144 28.28 -18.36 -21.72
N CYS A 145 28.21 -19.68 -21.57
CA CYS A 145 27.26 -20.32 -20.65
C CYS A 145 27.49 -19.92 -19.19
N ALA A 146 28.75 -19.87 -18.74
CA ALA A 146 29.09 -19.47 -17.38
C ALA A 146 28.74 -17.99 -17.11
N LEU A 147 29.03 -17.10 -18.05
CA LEU A 147 28.72 -15.67 -17.91
C LEU A 147 27.21 -15.40 -17.93
N ILE A 148 26.46 -16.08 -18.81
CA ILE A 148 25.00 -15.98 -18.81
C ILE A 148 24.42 -16.58 -17.52
N GLY A 149 25.00 -17.66 -17.00
CA GLY A 149 24.61 -18.24 -15.71
C GLY A 149 24.87 -17.29 -14.54
N LEU A 150 26.02 -16.62 -14.50
CA LEU A 150 26.32 -15.59 -13.51
C LEU A 150 25.33 -14.42 -13.60
N ALA A 151 24.97 -14.00 -14.82
CA ALA A 151 23.93 -12.99 -15.01
C ALA A 151 22.55 -13.48 -14.49
N GLN A 152 22.21 -14.76 -14.69
CA GLN A 152 20.99 -15.37 -14.16
C GLN A 152 20.92 -15.33 -12.62
N ALA A 153 22.05 -15.34 -11.91
CA ALA A 153 22.07 -15.20 -10.45
C ALA A 153 21.44 -13.88 -9.97
N LEU A 154 21.51 -12.81 -10.78
CA LEU A 154 20.88 -11.53 -10.47
C LEU A 154 19.35 -11.59 -10.55
N ALA A 155 18.79 -12.59 -11.24
CA ALA A 155 17.35 -12.73 -11.41
C ALA A 155 16.60 -13.08 -10.11
N ILE A 156 17.32 -13.39 -9.02
CA ILE A 156 16.71 -13.52 -7.70
C ILE A 156 16.05 -12.22 -7.23
N VAL A 157 16.55 -11.07 -7.70
CA VAL A 157 16.03 -9.75 -7.32
C VAL A 157 14.76 -9.42 -8.09
N PRO A 158 13.62 -9.17 -7.41
CA PRO A 158 12.39 -8.72 -8.06
C PRO A 158 12.60 -7.45 -8.88
N GLY A 159 12.11 -7.44 -10.12
CA GLY A 159 12.33 -6.34 -11.07
C GLY A 159 13.45 -6.57 -12.07
N VAL A 160 14.38 -7.51 -11.84
CA VAL A 160 15.46 -7.79 -12.80
C VAL A 160 14.95 -8.43 -14.09
N SER A 161 13.96 -9.33 -14.00
CA SER A 161 13.55 -10.28 -15.05
C SER A 161 14.63 -11.31 -15.36
N ARG A 162 14.34 -12.59 -15.10
CA ARG A 162 15.20 -13.71 -15.47
C ARG A 162 15.49 -13.74 -16.96
N SER A 163 14.43 -13.79 -17.77
CA SER A 163 14.52 -13.77 -19.23
C SER A 163 15.20 -12.51 -19.76
N GLY A 164 14.97 -11.36 -19.10
CA GLY A 164 15.63 -10.10 -19.43
C GLY A 164 17.15 -10.15 -19.22
N ILE A 165 17.62 -10.59 -18.05
CA ILE A 165 19.05 -10.50 -17.71
C ILE A 165 19.90 -11.53 -18.46
N THR A 166 19.41 -12.74 -18.68
CA THR A 166 20.10 -13.78 -19.47
C THR A 166 20.19 -13.39 -20.94
N LEU A 167 19.10 -12.85 -21.50
CA LEU A 167 19.07 -12.32 -22.85
C LEU A 167 20.01 -11.10 -22.99
N THR A 168 19.98 -10.17 -22.03
CA THR A 168 20.88 -9.00 -21.99
C THR A 168 22.35 -9.42 -22.00
N ALA A 169 22.72 -10.41 -21.17
CA ALA A 169 24.08 -10.94 -21.14
C ALA A 169 24.47 -11.54 -22.50
N ALA A 170 23.61 -12.38 -23.09
CA ALA A 170 23.87 -12.96 -24.40
C ALA A 170 24.04 -11.90 -25.51
N LEU A 171 23.25 -10.83 -25.49
CA LEU A 171 23.40 -9.72 -26.46
C LEU A 171 24.74 -9.00 -26.32
N PHE A 172 25.18 -8.70 -25.10
CA PHE A 172 26.51 -8.12 -24.87
C PHE A 172 27.63 -9.06 -25.34
N MET A 173 27.43 -10.36 -25.26
CA MET A 173 28.37 -11.36 -25.79
C MET A 173 28.34 -11.50 -27.32
N GLY A 174 27.44 -10.78 -28.00
CA GLY A 174 27.35 -10.70 -29.45
C GLY A 174 26.37 -11.69 -30.09
N PHE A 175 25.51 -12.37 -29.32
CA PHE A 175 24.49 -13.26 -29.88
C PHE A 175 23.38 -12.48 -30.58
N ARG A 176 22.87 -13.09 -31.66
CA ARG A 176 21.64 -12.63 -32.31
C ARG A 176 20.45 -12.72 -31.36
N ARG A 177 19.47 -11.82 -31.54
CA ARG A 177 18.31 -11.67 -30.63
C ARG A 177 17.49 -12.95 -30.47
N VAL A 178 17.24 -13.64 -31.57
CA VAL A 178 16.42 -14.85 -31.58
C VAL A 178 17.13 -15.97 -30.82
N GLU A 179 18.43 -16.14 -31.03
CA GLU A 179 19.26 -17.13 -30.34
C GLU A 179 19.39 -16.82 -28.86
N ALA A 180 19.63 -15.55 -28.50
CA ALA A 180 19.66 -15.09 -27.11
C ALA A 180 18.34 -15.39 -26.39
N ALA A 181 17.20 -15.08 -27.02
CA ALA A 181 15.87 -15.37 -26.47
C ALA A 181 15.60 -16.87 -26.34
N ARG A 182 15.90 -17.66 -27.38
CA ARG A 182 15.74 -19.13 -27.34
C ARG A 182 16.62 -19.76 -26.26
N PHE A 183 17.89 -19.36 -26.15
CA PHE A 183 18.77 -19.86 -25.09
C PHE A 183 18.22 -19.52 -23.70
N SER A 184 17.79 -18.28 -23.52
CA SER A 184 17.17 -17.83 -22.27
C SER A 184 15.93 -18.64 -21.89
N PHE A 185 15.07 -18.97 -22.85
CA PHE A 185 13.89 -19.79 -22.61
C PHE A 185 14.23 -21.21 -22.18
N LEU A 186 15.17 -21.85 -22.87
CA LEU A 186 15.61 -23.19 -22.51
C LEU A 186 16.32 -23.20 -21.14
N LEU A 187 17.16 -22.21 -20.87
CA LEU A 187 17.85 -22.05 -19.59
C LEU A 187 16.87 -21.87 -18.42
N SER A 188 15.70 -21.27 -18.66
CA SER A 188 14.69 -21.02 -17.62
C SER A 188 13.99 -22.28 -17.12
N VAL A 189 13.90 -23.34 -17.93
CA VAL A 189 13.15 -24.56 -17.59
C VAL A 189 13.71 -25.29 -16.36
N PRO A 190 15.00 -25.67 -16.30
CA PRO A 190 15.52 -26.41 -15.14
C PRO A 190 15.46 -25.59 -13.85
N ILE A 191 15.69 -24.27 -13.92
CA ILE A 191 15.65 -23.40 -12.73
C ILE A 191 14.22 -23.17 -12.23
N VAL A 192 13.25 -22.97 -13.14
CA VAL A 192 11.82 -22.82 -12.77
C VAL A 192 11.26 -24.15 -12.26
N LEU A 193 11.60 -25.27 -12.90
CA LEU A 193 11.22 -26.60 -12.44
C LEU A 193 11.78 -26.89 -11.03
N GLY A 194 13.07 -26.62 -10.82
CA GLY A 194 13.71 -26.80 -9.51
C GLY A 194 13.06 -25.94 -8.41
N ALA A 195 12.85 -24.65 -8.68
CA ALA A 195 12.16 -23.76 -7.75
C ALA A 195 10.71 -24.21 -7.47
N GLY A 196 9.99 -24.62 -8.52
CA GLY A 196 8.62 -25.13 -8.42
C GLY A 196 8.53 -26.39 -7.56
N ILE A 197 9.45 -27.35 -7.73
CA ILE A 197 9.54 -28.57 -6.90
C ILE A 197 9.85 -28.22 -5.44
N LEU A 198 10.83 -27.34 -5.20
CA LEU A 198 11.22 -26.95 -3.85
C LEU A 198 10.07 -26.30 -3.07
N LYS A 199 9.24 -25.52 -3.74
CA LYS A 199 8.09 -24.82 -3.15
C LYS A 199 6.81 -25.65 -3.17
N PHE A 200 6.74 -26.73 -3.94
CA PHE A 200 5.56 -27.60 -4.02
C PHE A 200 5.17 -28.20 -2.67
N LYS A 201 6.16 -28.48 -1.81
CA LYS A 201 5.95 -29.01 -0.45
C LYS A 201 5.20 -28.05 0.49
N ASP A 202 5.20 -26.76 0.17
CA ASP A 202 4.54 -25.72 0.97
C ASP A 202 3.05 -25.56 0.59
N LEU A 203 2.56 -26.33 -0.40
CA LEU A 203 1.16 -26.36 -0.82
C LEU A 203 0.31 -27.21 0.12
N THR A 204 -0.85 -26.67 0.52
CA THR A 204 -1.85 -27.40 1.31
C THR A 204 -3.05 -27.78 0.45
N PRO A 205 -3.86 -28.80 0.79
CA PRO A 205 -5.04 -29.17 0.00
C PRO A 205 -6.01 -28.00 -0.23
N GLY A 206 -6.13 -27.07 0.73
CA GLY A 206 -6.94 -25.86 0.58
C GLY A 206 -6.40 -24.83 -0.42
N SER A 207 -5.16 -24.96 -0.88
CA SER A 207 -4.56 -24.09 -1.90
C SER A 207 -4.92 -24.47 -3.34
N LEU A 208 -5.50 -25.67 -3.55
CA LEU A 208 -5.81 -26.22 -4.88
C LEU A 208 -7.27 -25.94 -5.29
N ASP A 209 -7.69 -24.68 -5.22
CA ASP A 209 -9.05 -24.24 -5.56
C ASP A 209 -9.24 -23.96 -7.07
N SER A 210 -10.43 -23.52 -7.47
CA SER A 210 -10.69 -23.13 -8.87
C SER A 210 -9.83 -21.95 -9.32
N SER A 211 -9.46 -21.05 -8.42
CA SER A 211 -8.61 -19.90 -8.70
C SER A 211 -7.18 -20.34 -9.06
N PHE A 212 -6.65 -21.32 -8.34
CA PHE A 212 -5.35 -21.94 -8.59
C PHE A 212 -5.24 -22.46 -10.03
N TRP A 213 -6.18 -23.29 -10.45
CA TRP A 213 -6.19 -23.85 -11.81
C TRP A 213 -6.43 -22.80 -12.89
N THR A 214 -7.31 -21.82 -12.63
CA THR A 214 -7.55 -20.69 -13.54
C THR A 214 -6.26 -19.92 -13.82
N GLY A 215 -5.48 -19.63 -12.78
CA GLY A 215 -4.17 -18.99 -12.90
C GLY A 215 -3.20 -19.76 -13.78
N ILE A 216 -3.05 -21.07 -13.51
CA ILE A 216 -2.16 -21.97 -14.27
C ILE A 216 -2.52 -21.98 -15.76
N VAL A 217 -3.81 -22.16 -16.08
CA VAL A 217 -4.27 -22.23 -17.48
C VAL A 217 -4.06 -20.89 -18.18
N CYS A 218 -4.41 -19.78 -17.54
CA CYS A 218 -4.20 -18.44 -18.10
C CYS A 218 -2.71 -18.15 -18.32
N ALA A 219 -1.83 -18.55 -17.40
CA ALA A 219 -0.39 -18.41 -17.54
C ALA A 219 0.17 -19.27 -18.68
N ALA A 220 -0.31 -20.51 -18.83
CA ALA A 220 0.12 -21.39 -19.92
C ALA A 220 -0.30 -20.85 -21.31
N VAL A 221 -1.57 -20.48 -21.46
CA VAL A 221 -2.10 -19.94 -22.73
C VAL A 221 -1.38 -18.65 -23.11
N THR A 222 -1.26 -17.72 -22.16
CA THR A 222 -0.59 -16.44 -22.40
C THR A 222 0.90 -16.63 -22.65
N GLY A 223 1.54 -17.58 -21.95
CA GLY A 223 2.94 -17.93 -22.16
C GLY A 223 3.21 -18.48 -23.57
N VAL A 224 2.38 -19.40 -24.08
CA VAL A 224 2.52 -19.92 -25.46
C VAL A 224 2.39 -18.79 -26.47
N ALA A 225 1.42 -17.89 -26.29
CA ALA A 225 1.25 -16.72 -27.14
C ALA A 225 2.47 -15.79 -27.09
N CYS A 226 2.99 -15.49 -25.90
CA CYS A 226 4.11 -14.58 -25.70
C CYS A 226 5.43 -15.14 -26.25
N ILE A 227 5.70 -16.45 -26.13
CA ILE A 227 6.90 -17.07 -26.72
C ILE A 227 6.85 -16.95 -28.24
N ARG A 228 5.73 -17.33 -28.87
CA ARG A 228 5.56 -17.25 -30.32
C ARG A 228 5.66 -15.82 -30.83
N PHE A 229 5.02 -14.89 -30.11
CA PHE A 229 5.08 -13.46 -30.40
C PHE A 229 6.52 -12.96 -30.32
N LEU A 230 7.23 -13.18 -29.20
CA LEU A 230 8.57 -12.64 -28.99
C LEU A 230 9.55 -13.18 -30.03
N LEU A 231 9.55 -14.49 -30.31
CA LEU A 231 10.44 -15.06 -31.30
C LEU A 231 10.18 -14.50 -32.70
N SER A 232 8.92 -14.33 -33.09
CA SER A 232 8.55 -13.74 -34.39
C SER A 232 8.85 -12.24 -34.46
N TYR A 233 8.68 -11.53 -33.35
CA TYR A 233 8.96 -10.10 -33.23
C TYR A 233 10.47 -9.81 -33.32
N LEU A 234 11.31 -10.59 -32.63
CA LEU A 234 12.77 -10.41 -32.61
C LEU A 234 13.46 -10.73 -33.95
N GLN A 235 12.75 -11.39 -34.88
CA GLN A 235 13.22 -11.54 -36.25
C GLN A 235 13.19 -10.21 -37.03
N LYS A 236 12.32 -9.27 -36.64
CA LYS A 236 12.05 -8.03 -37.39
C LYS A 236 12.39 -6.77 -36.62
N SER A 237 12.44 -6.86 -35.30
CA SER A 237 12.47 -5.69 -34.41
C SER A 237 13.52 -5.80 -33.31
N ASN A 238 13.72 -4.68 -32.61
CA ASN A 238 14.66 -4.52 -31.51
C ASN A 238 13.95 -4.65 -30.15
N LEU A 239 14.69 -4.56 -29.04
CA LEU A 239 14.12 -4.72 -27.69
C LEU A 239 13.68 -3.40 -27.03
N ASP A 240 13.72 -2.27 -27.77
CA ASP A 240 13.38 -0.96 -27.21
C ASP A 240 11.95 -0.93 -26.65
N LEU A 241 11.00 -1.62 -27.28
CA LEU A 241 9.61 -1.73 -26.81
C LEU A 241 9.55 -2.20 -25.34
N PHE A 242 10.29 -3.27 -25.00
CA PHE A 242 10.28 -3.84 -23.67
C PHE A 242 11.09 -2.99 -22.69
N ALA A 243 12.20 -2.41 -23.14
CA ALA A 243 13.01 -1.51 -22.31
C ALA A 243 12.22 -0.25 -21.91
N VAL A 244 11.57 0.42 -22.88
CA VAL A 244 10.72 1.59 -22.64
C VAL A 244 9.55 1.22 -21.74
N TYR A 245 8.90 0.09 -21.99
CA TYR A 245 7.82 -0.39 -21.12
C TYR A 245 8.26 -0.52 -19.66
N ARG A 246 9.42 -1.14 -19.40
CA ARG A 246 9.95 -1.29 -18.04
C ARG A 246 10.24 0.04 -17.38
N VAL A 247 10.81 0.99 -18.11
CA VAL A 247 11.10 2.34 -17.61
C VAL A 247 9.80 3.08 -17.27
N LEU A 248 8.80 3.03 -18.16
CA LEU A 248 7.51 3.68 -17.94
C LEU A 248 6.73 3.04 -16.79
N PHE A 249 6.68 1.70 -16.73
CA PHE A 249 5.96 0.98 -15.67
C PHE A 249 6.65 1.15 -14.31
N GLY A 250 7.98 1.09 -14.25
CA GLY A 250 8.73 1.41 -13.05
C GLY A 250 8.57 2.89 -12.64
N GLY A 251 8.56 3.81 -13.62
CA GLY A 251 8.29 5.23 -13.37
C GLY A 251 6.89 5.48 -12.82
N LEU A 252 5.88 4.77 -13.35
CA LEU A 252 4.51 4.80 -12.83
C LEU A 252 4.45 4.25 -11.40
N ALA A 253 5.11 3.12 -11.14
CA ALA A 253 5.17 2.53 -9.80
C ALA A 253 5.83 3.48 -8.78
N LEU A 254 6.96 4.11 -9.15
CA LEU A 254 7.59 5.14 -8.33
C LEU A 254 6.69 6.36 -8.16
N PHE A 255 6.02 6.81 -9.21
CA PHE A 255 5.09 7.93 -9.12
C PHE A 255 3.95 7.61 -8.14
N LEU A 256 3.33 6.43 -8.23
CA LEU A 256 2.27 6.00 -7.32
C LEU A 256 2.77 5.79 -5.90
N ALA A 257 3.99 5.27 -5.73
CA ALA A 257 4.60 5.07 -4.41
C ALA A 257 4.96 6.41 -3.77
N SER A 258 5.52 7.35 -4.54
CA SER A 258 5.83 8.72 -4.11
C SER A 258 4.59 9.59 -3.94
N ALA A 259 3.49 9.24 -4.59
CA ALA A 259 2.19 9.85 -4.36
C ALA A 259 1.67 9.50 -2.96
N VAL A 260 2.15 8.41 -2.33
CA VAL A 260 2.05 8.25 -0.87
C VAL A 260 3.14 9.12 -0.26
N PRO A 261 2.79 10.23 0.41
CA PRO A 261 3.80 11.15 0.89
C PRO A 261 4.76 10.38 1.81
N PRO A 262 6.09 10.46 1.63
CA PRO A 262 6.97 10.23 2.75
C PRO A 262 6.52 11.23 3.82
N VAL A 263 6.06 10.71 4.94
CA VAL A 263 5.87 11.45 6.18
C VAL A 263 7.25 11.98 6.55
N HIS A 264 7.63 13.11 5.95
CA HIS A 264 8.74 13.90 6.41
C HIS A 264 8.14 14.89 7.40
N PRO A 265 8.54 14.83 8.68
CA PRO A 265 8.17 15.87 9.60
C PRO A 265 8.62 17.21 9.00
N ALA A 266 7.75 18.22 9.05
CA ALA A 266 8.10 19.56 8.56
C ALA A 266 9.31 20.16 9.32
N SER A 267 9.80 19.47 10.36
CA SER A 267 11.09 19.69 11.02
C SER A 267 12.28 19.72 10.05
N LYS A 268 12.23 18.98 8.92
CA LYS A 268 13.27 19.00 7.90
C LYS A 268 13.15 20.15 6.89
N LEU A 269 12.08 20.93 6.95
CA LEU A 269 11.78 22.02 6.02
C LEU A 269 12.17 23.41 6.58
N GLY A 270 12.78 23.47 7.76
CA GLY A 270 13.26 24.73 8.36
C GLY A 270 12.14 25.68 8.81
N LEU A 271 10.91 25.18 8.94
CA LEU A 271 9.76 25.96 9.40
C LEU A 271 9.83 26.12 10.93
N SER A 272 9.79 27.37 11.41
CA SER A 272 9.67 27.67 12.85
C SER A 272 8.24 27.44 13.33
N ALA A 273 7.99 27.23 14.63
CA ALA A 273 6.63 27.11 15.16
C ALA A 273 5.97 28.49 15.39
N PRO A 274 4.65 28.64 15.20
CA PRO A 274 3.94 29.87 15.50
C PRO A 274 3.78 30.07 17.02
N THR A 275 3.68 31.32 17.47
CA THR A 275 3.41 31.65 18.88
C THR A 275 1.96 31.28 19.24
N ARG A 276 1.76 30.58 20.36
CA ARG A 276 0.43 30.24 20.87
C ARG A 276 -0.03 31.20 21.95
N ALA A 277 -1.35 31.38 22.06
CA ALA A 277 -1.95 32.19 23.12
C ALA A 277 -1.65 31.56 24.50
N PRO A 278 -1.49 32.36 25.55
CA PRO A 278 -1.27 31.83 26.90
C PRO A 278 -2.51 31.06 27.37
N VAL A 279 -2.30 29.99 28.15
CA VAL A 279 -3.38 29.13 28.66
C VAL A 279 -4.45 29.93 29.43
N SER A 280 -4.04 31.01 30.13
CA SER A 280 -4.95 31.90 30.86
C SER A 280 -5.90 32.71 29.97
N ALA A 281 -5.64 32.80 28.67
CA ALA A 281 -6.47 33.52 27.71
C ALA A 281 -7.47 32.60 26.97
N LEU A 282 -7.46 31.29 27.24
CA LEU A 282 -8.35 30.35 26.56
C LEU A 282 -9.81 30.53 27.01
N SER A 283 -10.73 30.48 26.05
CA SER A 283 -12.15 30.35 26.32
C SER A 283 -12.43 29.06 27.09
N ALA A 284 -13.55 29.01 27.82
CA ALA A 284 -13.93 27.83 28.59
C ALA A 284 -14.08 26.57 27.71
N GLU A 285 -14.50 26.74 26.45
CA GLU A 285 -14.57 25.65 25.48
C GLU A 285 -13.17 25.19 25.03
N ALA A 286 -12.29 26.12 24.66
CA ALA A 286 -10.90 25.81 24.31
C ALA A 286 -10.16 25.14 25.48
N ALA A 287 -10.40 25.57 26.72
CA ALA A 287 -9.81 24.99 27.92
C ALA A 287 -10.19 23.51 28.12
N ARG A 288 -11.44 23.11 27.84
CA ARG A 288 -11.86 21.69 27.92
C ARG A 288 -11.20 20.84 26.84
N HIS A 289 -11.08 21.35 25.61
CA HIS A 289 -10.32 20.66 24.57
C HIS A 289 -8.87 20.44 25.00
N ARG A 290 -8.23 21.47 25.59
CA ARG A 290 -6.88 21.35 26.15
C ARG A 290 -6.79 20.30 27.24
N GLU A 291 -7.77 20.22 28.14
CA GLU A 291 -7.81 19.21 29.20
C GLU A 291 -7.79 17.79 28.62
N HIS A 292 -8.62 17.51 27.60
CA HIS A 292 -8.64 16.23 26.91
C HIS A 292 -7.29 15.90 26.25
N VAL A 293 -6.72 16.87 25.52
CA VAL A 293 -5.42 16.69 24.86
C VAL A 293 -4.31 16.44 25.89
N VAL A 294 -4.24 17.21 26.97
CA VAL A 294 -3.24 17.03 28.02
C VAL A 294 -3.36 15.67 28.69
N ALA A 295 -4.59 15.20 28.96
CA ALA A 295 -4.80 13.90 29.59
C ALA A 295 -4.31 12.75 28.70
N LEU A 296 -4.65 12.76 27.41
CA LEU A 296 -4.25 11.70 26.48
C LEU A 296 -2.78 11.78 26.05
N SER A 297 -2.25 12.99 25.91
CA SER A 297 -0.88 13.24 25.49
C SER A 297 0.07 13.24 26.69
N SER A 298 0.43 14.40 27.26
CA SER A 298 1.42 14.48 28.34
C SER A 298 1.06 13.69 29.62
N GLY A 299 -0.22 13.40 29.87
CA GLY A 299 -0.68 12.63 31.03
C GLY A 299 -0.47 11.11 30.92
N ILE A 300 -0.76 10.52 29.75
CA ILE A 300 -0.57 9.08 29.50
C ILE A 300 0.78 8.81 28.83
N GLY A 301 1.18 9.68 27.90
CA GLY A 301 2.35 9.57 27.05
C GLY A 301 2.08 8.77 25.78
N GLU A 302 3.10 8.08 25.30
CA GLU A 302 2.99 7.18 24.16
C GLU A 302 1.89 6.14 24.37
N ARG A 303 1.03 5.99 23.37
CA ARG A 303 -0.14 5.12 23.35
C ARG A 303 -0.16 4.34 22.02
N SER A 304 1.01 3.83 21.62
CA SER A 304 1.19 3.06 20.39
C SER A 304 0.74 1.61 20.54
N ALA A 305 0.59 0.91 19.40
CA ALA A 305 0.20 -0.50 19.37
C ALA A 305 1.21 -1.45 20.07
N VAL A 306 2.44 -0.98 20.37
CA VAL A 306 3.45 -1.75 21.13
C VAL A 306 3.47 -1.40 22.62
N THR A 307 2.81 -0.32 23.05
CA THR A 307 2.68 0.09 24.46
C THR A 307 1.27 -0.19 24.99
N LEU A 308 0.89 -1.48 25.04
CA LEU A 308 -0.48 -1.91 25.34
C LEU A 308 -1.03 -1.33 26.66
N LYS A 309 -0.21 -1.24 27.71
CA LYS A 309 -0.65 -0.69 28.99
C LYS A 309 -1.10 0.77 28.88
N GLN A 310 -0.37 1.59 28.13
CA GLN A 310 -0.71 2.99 27.90
C GLN A 310 -1.90 3.13 26.95
N LEU A 311 -1.97 2.29 25.92
CA LEU A 311 -3.11 2.23 25.01
C LEU A 311 -4.40 1.84 25.76
N ASP A 312 -4.34 0.87 26.67
CA ASP A 312 -5.45 0.49 27.55
C ASP A 312 -5.85 1.64 28.48
N ARG A 313 -4.88 2.37 29.04
CA ARG A 313 -5.18 3.58 29.84
C ARG A 313 -5.88 4.65 29.00
N ALA A 314 -5.51 4.83 27.73
CA ALA A 314 -6.15 5.78 26.85
C ALA A 314 -7.59 5.35 26.51
N ARG A 315 -7.83 4.05 26.27
CA ARG A 315 -9.18 3.47 26.14
C ARG A 315 -10.03 3.80 27.38
N ASP A 316 -9.49 3.52 28.57
CA ASP A 316 -10.21 3.70 29.83
C ASP A 316 -10.51 5.19 30.09
N GLU A 317 -9.58 6.08 29.78
CA GLU A 317 -9.75 7.54 29.87
C GLU A 317 -10.89 8.02 28.96
N VAL A 318 -10.90 7.60 27.68
CA VAL A 318 -11.96 7.97 26.72
C VAL A 318 -13.33 7.43 27.18
N ALA A 319 -13.38 6.16 27.60
CA ALA A 319 -14.62 5.55 28.09
C ALA A 319 -15.13 6.24 29.37
N ALA A 320 -14.23 6.59 30.31
CA ALA A 320 -14.58 7.29 31.53
C ALA A 320 -15.15 8.69 31.25
N ARG A 321 -14.57 9.43 30.29
CA ARG A 321 -15.08 10.76 29.89
C ARG A 321 -16.45 10.66 29.24
N LEU A 322 -16.67 9.70 28.34
CA LEU A 322 -18.00 9.47 27.75
C LEU A 322 -19.03 9.09 28.82
N LYS A 323 -18.65 8.24 29.78
CA LYS A 323 -19.52 7.85 30.90
C LYS A 323 -19.85 9.03 31.83
N ALA A 324 -18.89 9.91 32.10
CA ALA A 324 -19.09 11.12 32.90
C ALA A 324 -20.06 12.10 32.22
N LEU A 325 -20.18 12.07 30.89
CA LEU A 325 -21.19 12.80 30.13
C LEU A 325 -22.58 12.16 30.19
N GLY A 326 -22.71 10.94 30.74
CA GLY A 326 -23.99 10.23 30.84
C GLY A 326 -24.26 9.26 29.68
N TYR A 327 -23.26 8.93 28.87
CA TYR A 327 -23.35 7.85 27.89
C TYR A 327 -23.06 6.48 28.53
N ASP A 328 -23.51 5.41 27.85
CA ASP A 328 -23.08 4.04 28.11
C ASP A 328 -22.14 3.58 26.98
N PRO A 329 -20.80 3.75 27.13
CA PRO A 329 -19.85 3.46 26.07
C PRO A 329 -19.69 1.96 25.83
N VAL A 330 -19.79 1.56 24.56
CA VAL A 330 -19.51 0.19 24.12
C VAL A 330 -18.02 0.07 23.81
N VAL A 331 -17.35 -0.84 24.51
CA VAL A 331 -15.94 -1.19 24.29
C VAL A 331 -15.89 -2.48 23.47
N GLU A 332 -15.69 -2.37 22.16
CA GLU A 332 -15.73 -3.49 21.21
C GLU A 332 -14.33 -4.08 20.99
N PRO A 333 -14.06 -5.32 21.42
CA PRO A 333 -12.77 -5.95 21.24
C PRO A 333 -12.58 -6.46 19.80
N TYR A 334 -11.35 -6.42 19.31
CA TYR A 334 -10.92 -7.10 18.09
C TYR A 334 -9.50 -7.64 18.23
N HIS A 335 -9.13 -8.62 17.40
CA HIS A 335 -7.83 -9.28 17.47
C HIS A 335 -6.93 -8.88 16.31
N GLY A 336 -5.81 -8.24 16.64
CA GLY A 336 -4.79 -7.86 15.67
C GLY A 336 -3.97 -9.06 15.17
N LYS A 337 -3.76 -9.11 13.86
CA LYS A 337 -2.91 -10.09 13.17
C LYS A 337 -1.62 -9.42 12.71
N PHE A 338 -0.68 -9.31 13.64
CA PHE A 338 0.63 -8.70 13.39
C PHE A 338 1.70 -9.75 13.11
N MET A 339 2.68 -9.38 12.27
CA MET A 339 3.95 -10.10 12.14
C MET A 339 5.05 -9.26 12.78
N GLY A 340 5.70 -9.74 13.85
CA GLY A 340 6.83 -9.05 14.49
C GLY A 340 6.64 -8.82 15.99
N ALA A 341 7.00 -7.61 16.47
CA ALA A 341 7.09 -7.26 17.89
C ALA A 341 5.76 -7.30 18.66
N ILE A 342 4.63 -7.18 17.96
CA ILE A 342 3.29 -7.34 18.53
C ILE A 342 2.90 -8.81 18.40
N ARG A 343 2.54 -9.44 19.53
CA ARG A 343 2.10 -10.84 19.55
C ARG A 343 0.87 -11.02 18.65
N ASN A 344 0.89 -12.03 17.79
CA ASN A 344 -0.28 -12.38 16.98
C ASN A 344 -1.45 -12.77 17.88
N GLY A 345 -2.65 -12.21 17.62
CA GLY A 345 -3.84 -12.42 18.42
C GLY A 345 -4.02 -11.45 19.61
N THR A 346 -3.16 -10.43 19.76
CA THR A 346 -3.37 -9.36 20.74
C THR A 346 -4.73 -8.71 20.55
N THR A 347 -5.43 -8.48 21.66
CA THR A 347 -6.74 -7.81 21.67
C THR A 347 -6.57 -6.29 21.76
N PHE A 348 -7.28 -5.57 20.90
CA PHE A 348 -7.41 -4.11 20.88
C PHE A 348 -8.89 -3.75 20.98
N TYR A 349 -9.21 -2.46 21.17
CA TYR A 349 -10.56 -2.04 21.52
C TYR A 349 -10.97 -0.78 20.80
N ASN A 350 -12.16 -0.76 20.19
CA ASN A 350 -12.80 0.50 19.83
C ASN A 350 -13.75 0.93 20.94
N ILE A 351 -13.90 2.24 21.15
CA ILE A 351 -14.87 2.80 22.10
C ILE A 351 -15.93 3.55 21.31
N SER A 352 -17.21 3.23 21.47
CA SER A 352 -18.28 3.89 20.73
C SER A 352 -19.49 4.24 21.57
N VAL A 353 -20.17 5.31 21.20
CA VAL A 353 -21.50 5.70 21.70
C VAL A 353 -22.39 6.05 20.52
N THR A 354 -23.70 5.86 20.66
CA THR A 354 -24.69 6.26 19.64
C THR A 354 -25.72 7.18 20.28
N THR A 355 -26.08 8.27 19.59
CA THR A 355 -27.05 9.27 20.03
C THR A 355 -27.95 9.69 18.86
N GLY A 356 -29.00 10.44 19.17
CA GLY A 356 -30.06 10.81 18.23
C GLY A 356 -31.20 9.78 18.17
N PRO A 357 -32.09 9.90 17.18
CA PRO A 357 -33.24 9.01 16.99
C PRO A 357 -32.85 7.52 16.92
N ALA A 358 -33.66 6.68 17.57
CA ALA A 358 -33.42 5.25 17.75
C ALA A 358 -33.92 4.37 16.58
N ARG A 359 -34.36 4.98 15.48
CA ARG A 359 -35.02 4.27 14.37
C ARG A 359 -33.98 3.75 13.36
N PRO A 360 -33.93 2.44 13.07
CA PRO A 360 -32.94 1.85 12.15
C PRO A 360 -33.08 2.28 10.68
N ASP A 361 -34.25 2.76 10.26
CA ASP A 361 -34.51 3.25 8.90
C ASP A 361 -33.89 4.63 8.61
N GLU A 362 -33.51 5.36 9.67
CA GLU A 362 -32.77 6.61 9.58
C GLU A 362 -31.29 6.34 9.34
N GLY A 363 -30.69 7.11 8.41
CA GLY A 363 -29.30 6.95 8.04
C GLY A 363 -28.34 7.25 9.20
N LEU A 364 -27.30 6.44 9.32
CA LEU A 364 -26.27 6.56 10.34
C LEU A 364 -25.14 7.46 9.88
N TRP A 365 -24.82 8.48 10.68
CA TRP A 365 -23.59 9.25 10.55
C TRP A 365 -22.55 8.74 11.54
N VAL A 366 -21.34 8.47 11.07
CA VAL A 366 -20.23 8.02 11.92
C VAL A 366 -19.21 9.15 12.05
N ILE A 367 -18.83 9.52 13.27
CA ILE A 367 -17.73 10.46 13.53
C ILE A 367 -16.66 9.70 14.28
N GLY A 368 -15.44 9.68 13.75
CA GLY A 368 -14.38 8.84 14.28
C GLY A 368 -13.05 9.54 14.43
N ALA A 369 -12.30 9.21 15.47
CA ALA A 369 -10.92 9.66 15.70
C ALA A 369 -10.11 8.49 16.26
N HIS A 370 -8.83 8.35 15.93
CA HIS A 370 -8.03 7.31 16.57
C HIS A 370 -7.39 7.80 17.88
N TYR A 371 -7.30 6.90 18.85
CA TYR A 371 -6.76 7.18 20.18
C TYR A 371 -5.43 6.45 20.43
N ASP A 372 -4.74 5.96 19.41
CA ASP A 372 -3.34 5.51 19.49
C ASP A 372 -2.37 6.57 18.95
N THR A 373 -1.07 6.32 19.06
CA THR A 373 -0.01 7.22 18.56
C THR A 373 1.08 6.48 17.82
N ALA A 374 1.78 7.20 16.94
CA ALA A 374 3.06 6.78 16.41
C ALA A 374 4.04 6.41 17.54
N TYR A 375 4.87 5.42 17.27
CA TYR A 375 5.85 4.90 18.23
C TYR A 375 6.79 6.00 18.75
N GLY A 376 6.94 6.07 20.08
CA GLY A 376 7.83 7.00 20.75
C GLY A 376 7.37 8.47 20.77
N THR A 377 6.10 8.75 20.46
CA THR A 377 5.54 10.11 20.41
C THR A 377 4.43 10.32 21.45
N PRO A 378 4.25 11.55 21.97
CA PRO A 378 3.15 11.88 22.88
C PRO A 378 1.81 12.19 22.17
N GLY A 379 1.82 12.54 20.89
CA GLY A 379 0.62 12.58 20.04
C GLY A 379 -0.47 13.58 20.44
N ALA A 380 -0.09 14.83 20.72
CA ALA A 380 -1.03 15.89 21.06
C ALA A 380 -1.90 16.30 19.87
N ASP A 381 -1.29 16.65 18.74
CA ASP A 381 -2.02 16.86 17.50
C ASP A 381 -2.48 15.53 16.91
N ASP A 382 -1.60 14.53 16.94
CA ASP A 382 -1.78 13.22 16.31
C ASP A 382 -1.93 12.07 17.33
N ASN A 383 -3.13 11.68 17.74
CA ASN A 383 -4.40 12.31 17.38
C ASN A 383 -5.27 12.64 18.59
N ALA A 384 -4.64 13.09 19.69
CA ALA A 384 -5.40 13.54 20.86
C ALA A 384 -6.31 14.73 20.54
N SER A 385 -5.94 15.57 19.57
CA SER A 385 -6.76 16.69 19.08
C SER A 385 -8.09 16.21 18.47
N GLY A 386 -8.08 15.17 17.64
CA GLY A 386 -9.27 14.55 17.07
C GLY A 386 -10.18 13.93 18.14
N VAL A 387 -9.59 13.23 19.11
CA VAL A 387 -10.33 12.65 20.24
C VAL A 387 -10.94 13.75 21.14
N ALA A 388 -10.24 14.87 21.34
CA ALA A 388 -10.77 16.01 22.10
C ALA A 388 -12.01 16.61 21.42
N VAL A 389 -11.98 16.78 20.09
CA VAL A 389 -13.15 17.21 19.31
C VAL A 389 -14.29 16.19 19.39
N LEU A 390 -13.98 14.89 19.33
CA LEU A 390 -14.97 13.82 19.47
C LEU A 390 -15.70 13.88 20.83
N LEU A 391 -14.95 14.08 21.92
CA LEU A 391 -15.48 14.16 23.28
C LEU A 391 -16.31 15.43 23.52
N GLU A 392 -15.86 16.58 23.04
CA GLU A 392 -16.63 17.82 23.16
C GLU A 392 -17.87 17.83 22.25
N LEU A 393 -17.80 17.16 21.11
CA LEU A 393 -18.98 16.90 20.28
C LEU A 393 -19.97 15.99 21.01
N ALA A 394 -19.51 14.92 21.67
CA ALA A 394 -20.36 14.08 22.52
C ALA A 394 -21.05 14.91 23.61
N ARG A 395 -20.32 15.79 24.29
CA ARG A 395 -20.89 16.70 25.30
C ARG A 395 -21.99 17.59 24.72
N ALA A 396 -21.77 18.18 23.54
CA ALA A 396 -22.74 19.05 22.88
C ALA A 396 -24.00 18.28 22.42
N LEU A 397 -23.83 17.07 21.89
CA LEU A 397 -24.93 16.21 21.44
C LEU A 397 -25.73 15.62 22.60
N GLN A 398 -25.09 15.37 23.75
CA GLN A 398 -25.81 14.95 24.96
C GLN A 398 -26.68 16.08 25.52
N ALA A 399 -26.18 17.31 25.51
CA ALA A 399 -26.93 18.48 25.96
C ALA A 399 -28.14 18.78 25.06
N SER A 400 -28.03 18.48 23.76
CA SER A 400 -29.12 18.60 22.81
C SER A 400 -28.95 17.56 21.71
N ALA A 401 -29.84 16.56 21.68
CA ALA A 401 -29.77 15.47 20.72
C ALA A 401 -29.84 15.97 19.26
N PRO A 402 -29.04 15.39 18.34
CA PRO A 402 -29.13 15.72 16.92
C PRO A 402 -30.42 15.17 16.30
N PRO A 403 -30.92 15.77 15.20
CA PRO A 403 -32.10 15.29 14.48
C PRO A 403 -31.84 14.01 13.66
N ARG A 404 -30.66 13.39 13.79
CA ARG A 404 -30.21 12.23 13.02
C ARG A 404 -29.42 11.28 13.92
N ARG A 405 -29.39 10.00 13.56
CA ARG A 405 -28.62 8.99 14.30
C ARG A 405 -27.12 9.19 14.08
N VAL A 406 -26.38 9.40 15.17
CA VAL A 406 -24.93 9.65 15.15
C VAL A 406 -24.21 8.63 16.03
N ARG A 407 -23.21 7.95 15.45
CA ARG A 407 -22.27 7.09 16.17
C ARG A 407 -20.94 7.82 16.29
N LEU A 408 -20.48 8.02 17.52
CA LEU A 408 -19.16 8.56 17.83
C LEU A 408 -18.24 7.39 18.19
N VAL A 409 -17.06 7.30 17.57
CA VAL A 409 -16.14 6.17 17.77
C VAL A 409 -14.70 6.64 17.96
N ALA A 410 -14.05 6.18 19.01
CA ALA A 410 -12.60 6.26 19.18
C ALA A 410 -11.97 4.94 18.71
N PHE A 411 -11.15 4.99 17.65
CA PHE A 411 -10.51 3.82 17.05
C PHE A 411 -9.14 3.54 17.67
N SER A 412 -8.78 2.26 17.77
CA SER A 412 -7.42 1.86 18.14
C SER A 412 -6.60 1.50 16.90
N THR A 413 -5.28 1.55 17.05
CA THR A 413 -4.28 1.04 16.10
C THR A 413 -4.46 1.58 14.67
N GLU A 414 -4.62 2.89 14.52
CA GLU A 414 -4.51 3.56 13.22
C GLU A 414 -3.04 3.56 12.76
N GLU A 415 -2.11 3.79 13.70
CA GLU A 415 -0.73 4.13 13.42
C GLU A 415 0.13 2.92 13.03
N PRO A 416 1.31 3.12 12.41
CA PRO A 416 2.26 2.04 12.16
C PRO A 416 2.56 1.26 13.46
N PRO A 417 2.56 -0.09 13.42
CA PRO A 417 2.59 -0.94 12.23
C PRO A 417 1.22 -1.36 11.67
N ALA A 418 0.10 -0.85 12.20
CA ALA A 418 -1.24 -1.25 11.78
C ALA A 418 -1.76 -0.46 10.56
N PHE A 419 -1.25 0.76 10.35
CA PHE A 419 -1.66 1.68 9.30
C PHE A 419 -1.82 1.02 7.92
N GLY A 420 -2.99 1.23 7.31
CA GLY A 420 -3.35 0.71 6.00
C GLY A 420 -3.62 -0.80 5.93
N THR A 421 -3.72 -1.49 7.08
CA THR A 421 -3.98 -2.94 7.14
C THR A 421 -5.33 -3.26 7.79
N GLN A 422 -5.70 -4.54 7.77
CA GLN A 422 -6.91 -5.04 8.47
C GLN A 422 -6.80 -4.95 10.00
N ASN A 423 -5.62 -4.60 10.54
CA ASN A 423 -5.41 -4.49 11.97
C ASN A 423 -5.92 -3.16 12.56
N MET A 424 -6.38 -2.23 11.73
CA MET A 424 -6.91 -0.94 12.20
C MET A 424 -8.30 -1.10 12.84
N GLY A 425 -8.56 -0.37 13.93
CA GLY A 425 -9.86 -0.33 14.59
C GLY A 425 -10.97 0.13 13.66
N SER A 426 -10.71 1.12 12.80
CA SER A 426 -11.66 1.59 11.80
C SER A 426 -12.01 0.55 10.73
N TRP A 427 -11.08 -0.35 10.39
CA TRP A 427 -11.40 -1.49 9.52
C TRP A 427 -12.41 -2.42 10.18
N HIS A 428 -12.20 -2.73 11.46
CA HIS A 428 -13.10 -3.60 12.21
C HIS A 428 -14.50 -2.99 12.39
N ASP A 429 -14.60 -1.68 12.69
CA ASP A 429 -15.89 -0.98 12.79
C ASP A 429 -16.61 -0.94 11.45
N ALA A 430 -15.94 -0.51 10.37
CA ALA A 430 -16.53 -0.46 9.03
C ALA A 430 -17.06 -1.84 8.58
N GLN A 431 -16.31 -2.91 8.85
CA GLN A 431 -16.77 -4.26 8.54
C GLN A 431 -17.89 -4.75 9.46
N SER A 432 -17.93 -4.29 10.72
CA SER A 432 -19.03 -4.56 11.66
C SER A 432 -20.33 -3.92 11.15
N LEU A 433 -20.28 -2.66 10.74
CA LEU A 433 -21.42 -1.94 10.15
C LEU A 433 -21.91 -2.61 8.86
N LYS A 434 -20.98 -3.02 7.99
CA LYS A 434 -21.31 -3.74 6.76
C LYS A 434 -21.96 -5.09 7.02
N ARG A 435 -21.48 -5.86 8.00
CA ARG A 435 -22.08 -7.15 8.39
C ARG A 435 -23.48 -6.99 8.99
N LYS A 436 -23.72 -5.89 9.70
CA LYS A 436 -25.01 -5.56 10.30
C LYS A 436 -25.99 -4.93 9.31
N ASP A 437 -25.58 -4.72 8.06
CA ASP A 437 -26.35 -4.01 7.03
C ASP A 437 -26.83 -2.62 7.50
N GLU A 438 -25.97 -1.93 8.25
CA GLU A 438 -26.26 -0.58 8.76
C GLU A 438 -26.27 0.42 7.60
N LYS A 439 -27.31 1.27 7.56
CA LYS A 439 -27.49 2.30 6.54
C LYS A 439 -26.59 3.51 6.82
N VAL A 440 -25.28 3.36 6.58
CA VAL A 440 -24.30 4.44 6.79
C VAL A 440 -24.44 5.50 5.69
N GLU A 441 -24.92 6.69 6.05
CA GLU A 441 -25.00 7.85 5.15
C GLU A 441 -23.64 8.48 4.90
N GLY A 442 -22.78 8.48 5.93
CA GLY A 442 -21.38 8.81 5.76
C GLY A 442 -20.59 8.84 7.05
N MET A 443 -19.27 8.77 6.90
CA MET A 443 -18.30 8.81 7.99
C MET A 443 -17.41 10.06 7.90
N ILE A 444 -17.10 10.70 9.03
CA ILE A 444 -16.12 11.78 9.11
C ILE A 444 -15.00 11.31 10.04
N SER A 445 -13.81 11.12 9.46
CA SER A 445 -12.56 10.88 10.18
C SER A 445 -12.00 12.23 10.65
N LEU A 446 -11.72 12.33 11.93
CA LEU A 446 -11.11 13.47 12.61
C LEU A 446 -9.63 13.16 12.78
N GLU A 447 -8.79 13.85 12.02
CA GLU A 447 -7.38 13.50 11.87
C GLU A 447 -6.50 14.75 11.97
N MET A 448 -5.83 14.95 13.10
CA MET A 448 -5.00 16.14 13.39
C MET A 448 -5.76 17.44 13.14
N LEU A 449 -6.26 18.07 14.20
CA LEU A 449 -7.15 19.24 14.08
C LEU A 449 -6.59 20.49 14.79
N GLY A 450 -5.42 20.39 15.42
CA GLY A 450 -4.92 21.37 16.37
C GLY A 450 -3.84 22.29 15.84
N TYR A 451 -3.19 22.00 14.71
CA TYR A 451 -2.04 22.76 14.24
C TYR A 451 -2.36 23.73 13.09
N PHE A 452 -2.23 25.03 13.38
CA PHE A 452 -2.44 26.13 12.42
C PHE A 452 -1.23 27.06 12.35
N ASP A 453 -0.96 27.56 11.15
CA ASP A 453 0.09 28.54 10.89
C ASP A 453 -0.32 29.48 9.74
N GLU A 454 -0.55 30.76 10.08
CA GLU A 454 -1.06 31.77 9.16
C GLU A 454 0.00 32.37 8.22
N ARG A 455 1.29 32.06 8.44
CA ARG A 455 2.37 32.64 7.66
C ARG A 455 2.31 32.16 6.20
N PRO A 456 2.57 33.05 5.21
CA PRO A 456 2.72 32.62 3.82
C PRO A 456 3.77 31.52 3.68
N GLY A 457 3.46 30.45 2.94
CA GLY A 457 4.37 29.32 2.73
C GLY A 457 4.52 28.38 3.94
N SER A 458 3.68 28.51 4.96
CA SER A 458 3.67 27.60 6.12
C SER A 458 3.23 26.17 5.78
N GLN A 459 2.71 25.96 4.57
CA GLN A 459 2.25 24.66 4.11
C GLN A 459 2.88 24.26 2.79
N ILE A 460 3.51 23.09 2.79
CA ILE A 460 4.30 22.60 1.67
C ILE A 460 3.63 21.34 1.11
N PHE A 461 2.79 21.54 0.10
CA PHE A 461 2.25 20.44 -0.68
C PHE A 461 3.20 20.00 -1.80
N PHE A 462 3.11 18.73 -2.19
CA PHE A 462 3.73 18.22 -3.40
C PHE A 462 3.17 18.96 -4.65
N PRO A 463 3.95 19.14 -5.74
CA PRO A 463 3.63 20.05 -6.85
C PRO A 463 2.20 20.00 -7.41
N PHE A 464 1.56 18.83 -7.48
CA PHE A 464 0.18 18.72 -7.96
C PHE A 464 -0.85 19.24 -6.95
N LEU A 465 -0.70 18.96 -5.65
CA LEU A 465 -1.64 19.42 -4.61
C LEU A 465 -1.60 20.94 -4.41
N LYS A 466 -0.48 21.61 -4.72
CA LYS A 466 -0.35 23.08 -4.68
C LYS A 466 -1.40 23.81 -5.54
N TRP A 467 -1.98 23.14 -6.54
CA TRP A 467 -3.00 23.72 -7.42
C TRP A 467 -4.40 23.68 -6.80
N PHE A 468 -4.62 22.83 -5.79
CA PHE A 468 -5.94 22.59 -5.20
C PHE A 468 -6.06 23.11 -3.76
N MET A 469 -4.94 23.25 -3.06
CA MET A 469 -4.89 23.57 -1.64
C MET A 469 -4.11 24.87 -1.39
N PRO A 470 -4.50 25.70 -0.39
CA PRO A 470 -3.78 26.92 -0.03
C PRO A 470 -2.34 26.67 0.45
N ASP A 471 -1.48 27.68 0.30
CA ASP A 471 -0.09 27.71 0.79
C ASP A 471 0.04 28.16 2.25
N ARG A 472 -1.03 28.73 2.83
CA ARG A 472 -1.16 29.09 4.25
C ARG A 472 -1.91 28.02 5.02
N GLY A 473 -1.40 27.63 6.19
CA GLY A 473 -2.00 26.66 7.09
C GLY A 473 -3.09 27.22 8.02
N ASP A 474 -3.97 28.09 7.54
CA ASP A 474 -5.01 28.78 8.32
C ASP A 474 -6.40 28.11 8.24
N PHE A 475 -6.45 26.85 7.83
CA PHE A 475 -7.68 26.14 7.47
C PHE A 475 -7.69 24.67 7.90
N LEU A 476 -8.88 24.09 7.92
CA LEU A 476 -9.12 22.64 7.93
C LEU A 476 -9.53 22.16 6.54
N ALA A 477 -8.91 21.09 6.06
CA ALA A 477 -9.29 20.39 4.85
C ALA A 477 -10.42 19.40 5.14
N LEU A 478 -11.43 19.37 4.27
CA LEU A 478 -12.44 18.32 4.24
C LEU A 478 -12.34 17.59 2.90
N VAL A 479 -11.73 16.42 2.90
CA VAL A 479 -11.35 15.69 1.68
C VAL A 479 -12.29 14.51 1.46
N ALA A 480 -12.76 14.37 0.22
CA ALA A 480 -13.65 13.28 -0.21
C ALA A 480 -13.12 12.61 -1.48
N ASN A 481 -13.42 11.32 -1.66
CA ASN A 481 -13.37 10.68 -2.97
C ASN A 481 -14.62 11.06 -3.82
N PRO A 482 -14.69 10.70 -5.12
CA PRO A 482 -15.82 11.07 -5.97
C PRO A 482 -17.18 10.53 -5.49
N SER A 483 -17.24 9.30 -4.96
CA SER A 483 -18.49 8.72 -4.45
C SER A 483 -19.01 9.43 -3.20
N SER A 484 -18.13 10.05 -2.41
CA SER A 484 -18.50 10.79 -1.18
C SER A 484 -18.85 12.27 -1.43
N ARG A 485 -18.92 12.73 -2.69
CA ARG A 485 -19.17 14.14 -3.03
C ARG A 485 -20.50 14.68 -2.50
N ALA A 486 -21.55 13.88 -2.50
CA ALA A 486 -22.85 14.29 -1.97
C ALA A 486 -22.75 14.55 -0.46
N PHE A 487 -22.14 13.61 0.27
CA PHE A 487 -21.90 13.73 1.70
C PHE A 487 -20.99 14.92 2.05
N LEU A 488 -19.94 15.18 1.26
CA LEU A 488 -19.08 16.37 1.39
C LEU A 488 -19.89 17.68 1.35
N LYS A 489 -20.91 17.78 0.48
CA LYS A 489 -21.77 18.96 0.39
C LYS A 489 -22.70 19.08 1.61
N LYS A 490 -23.23 17.96 2.11
CA LYS A 490 -24.06 17.94 3.33
C LYS A 490 -23.29 18.48 4.53
N VAL A 491 -22.02 18.12 4.69
CA VAL A 491 -21.18 18.57 5.82
C VAL A 491 -20.68 20.00 5.62
N SER A 492 -20.16 20.33 4.44
CA SER A 492 -19.44 21.60 4.25
C SER A 492 -20.34 22.83 4.14
N ARG A 493 -21.63 22.67 3.78
CA ARG A 493 -22.57 23.81 3.66
C ARG A 493 -22.95 24.40 5.02
N PRO A 494 -23.43 23.62 6.02
CA PRO A 494 -23.73 24.16 7.35
C PRO A 494 -22.47 24.68 8.06
N TRP A 495 -21.34 23.98 7.95
CA TRP A 495 -20.06 24.42 8.52
C TRP A 495 -19.71 25.85 8.08
N ARG A 496 -19.76 26.12 6.76
CA ARG A 496 -19.45 27.45 6.23
C ARG A 496 -20.40 28.55 6.71
N ARG A 497 -21.63 28.20 7.09
CA ARG A 497 -22.60 29.17 7.65
C ARG A 497 -22.36 29.44 9.13
N ALA A 498 -21.93 28.42 9.89
CA ALA A 498 -21.62 28.56 11.31
C ALA A 498 -20.41 29.48 11.57
N GLY A 499 -19.48 29.55 10.62
CA GLY A 499 -18.25 30.34 10.76
C GLY A 499 -17.25 29.68 11.72
N GLY A 500 -16.20 30.41 12.12
CA GLY A 500 -15.17 29.92 13.03
C GLY A 500 -13.86 29.56 12.30
N VAL A 501 -13.71 28.30 11.86
CA VAL A 501 -12.52 27.85 11.12
C VAL A 501 -12.78 27.80 9.63
N ARG A 502 -11.86 28.36 8.84
CA ARG A 502 -11.87 28.27 7.37
C ARG A 502 -11.86 26.79 6.95
N LEU A 503 -12.83 26.40 6.15
CA LEU A 503 -12.96 25.02 5.64
C LEU A 503 -12.64 24.95 4.14
N VAL A 504 -11.64 24.17 3.77
CA VAL A 504 -11.28 23.87 2.38
C VAL A 504 -11.82 22.48 2.02
N ALA A 505 -13.03 22.46 1.46
CA ALA A 505 -13.66 21.22 1.00
C ALA A 505 -13.20 20.85 -0.43
N ARG A 506 -12.73 19.62 -0.63
CA ARG A 506 -12.24 19.12 -1.92
C ARG A 506 -12.68 17.69 -2.21
N THR A 507 -13.10 17.45 -3.44
CA THR A 507 -13.23 16.09 -3.99
C THR A 507 -12.00 15.79 -4.82
N LEU A 508 -11.27 14.74 -4.46
CA LEU A 508 -10.04 14.33 -5.11
C LEU A 508 -10.14 12.85 -5.54
N PRO A 509 -9.32 12.37 -6.49
CA PRO A 509 -9.32 10.96 -6.91
C PRO A 509 -9.01 10.02 -5.73
N GLY A 510 -9.66 8.86 -5.62
CA GLY A 510 -9.44 7.89 -4.52
C GLY A 510 -8.10 7.13 -4.57
N ILE A 511 -7.02 7.80 -4.95
CA ILE A 511 -5.66 7.25 -5.05
C ILE A 511 -5.05 7.04 -3.66
N GLN A 512 -4.00 6.21 -3.58
CA GLN A 512 -3.34 5.86 -2.31
C GLN A 512 -2.89 7.09 -1.52
N ALA A 513 -2.45 8.15 -2.21
CA ALA A 513 -2.03 9.43 -1.64
C ALA A 513 -3.00 10.08 -0.64
N LEU A 514 -4.30 9.77 -0.75
CA LEU A 514 -5.36 10.43 0.02
C LEU A 514 -6.00 9.51 1.05
N ARG A 515 -5.40 8.35 1.28
CA ARG A 515 -5.81 7.37 2.29
C ARG A 515 -4.93 7.52 3.51
N LEU A 516 -5.08 8.69 4.13
CA LEU A 516 -4.20 9.19 5.16
C LEU A 516 -4.70 8.89 6.58
N SER A 517 -5.88 8.28 6.75
CA SER A 517 -6.49 7.98 8.05
C SER A 517 -7.67 7.00 7.90
N ASP A 518 -8.44 6.83 8.97
CA ASP A 518 -9.56 5.91 9.17
C ASP A 518 -10.63 5.95 8.07
N HIS A 519 -10.87 7.10 7.42
CA HIS A 519 -11.86 7.22 6.33
C HIS A 519 -11.59 6.25 5.18
N ALA A 520 -10.32 5.86 4.99
CA ALA A 520 -9.92 4.93 3.95
C ALA A 520 -10.59 3.55 4.11
N ASN A 521 -10.77 3.08 5.34
CA ASN A 521 -11.41 1.79 5.64
C ASN A 521 -12.92 1.83 5.36
N TYR A 522 -13.57 2.98 5.55
CA TYR A 522 -14.97 3.18 5.18
C TYR A 522 -15.15 3.22 3.66
N TRP A 523 -14.23 3.87 2.93
CA TRP A 523 -14.23 3.80 1.47
C TRP A 523 -14.11 2.35 0.96
N ASP A 524 -13.26 1.53 1.59
CA ASP A 524 -13.11 0.11 1.21
C ASP A 524 -14.34 -0.74 1.53
N ALA A 525 -15.04 -0.41 2.62
CA ALA A 525 -16.31 -1.05 2.94
C ALA A 525 -17.44 -0.66 1.97
N GLY A 526 -17.27 0.43 1.22
CA GLY A 526 -18.25 0.95 0.25
C GLY A 526 -19.08 2.11 0.79
N PHE A 527 -18.72 2.67 1.95
CA PHE A 527 -19.44 3.78 2.57
C PHE A 527 -18.90 5.14 2.12
N PRO A 528 -19.76 6.17 2.00
CA PRO A 528 -19.29 7.55 1.88
C PRO A 528 -18.46 7.93 3.10
N ALA A 529 -17.29 8.54 2.91
CA ALA A 529 -16.46 9.00 4.01
C ALA A 529 -15.65 10.25 3.66
N LEU A 530 -15.35 11.06 4.67
CA LEU A 530 -14.59 12.30 4.59
C LEU A 530 -13.43 12.25 5.58
N LEU A 531 -12.31 12.82 5.16
CA LEU A 531 -11.20 13.16 6.05
C LEU A 531 -11.32 14.64 6.42
N LEU A 532 -11.52 14.94 7.70
CA LEU A 532 -11.38 16.29 8.25
C LEU A 532 -10.01 16.37 8.92
N THR A 533 -9.14 17.22 8.39
CA THR A 533 -7.75 17.33 8.86
C THR A 533 -7.22 18.74 8.71
N ASP A 534 -6.30 19.11 9.58
CA ASP A 534 -5.48 20.29 9.46
C ASP A 534 -4.33 20.08 8.46
N THR A 535 -4.17 18.91 7.83
CA THR A 535 -3.06 18.63 6.89
C THR A 535 -1.67 18.76 7.54
N ALA A 536 -1.56 18.47 8.84
CA ALA A 536 -0.34 18.53 9.64
C ALA A 536 0.85 17.81 9.01
N ASN A 537 0.61 16.72 8.29
CA ASN A 537 1.63 16.03 7.50
C ASN A 537 2.37 16.92 6.45
N TYR A 538 1.85 18.11 6.14
CA TYR A 538 2.45 19.09 5.23
C TYR A 538 2.85 20.42 5.88
N ARG A 539 2.61 20.60 7.20
CA ARG A 539 2.87 21.87 7.89
C ARG A 539 3.30 21.79 9.35
N ASN A 540 2.97 20.72 10.08
CA ASN A 540 3.31 20.58 11.49
C ASN A 540 4.74 20.00 11.63
N PRO A 541 5.72 20.76 12.16
CA PRO A 541 7.08 20.26 12.34
C PRO A 541 7.19 19.23 13.47
N HIS A 542 6.14 19.05 14.24
CA HIS A 542 6.07 18.12 15.36
C HIS A 542 5.40 16.79 14.99
N TYR A 543 4.85 16.64 13.79
CA TYR A 543 4.18 15.41 13.34
C TYR A 543 5.10 14.19 13.46
N HIS A 544 4.65 13.14 14.15
CA HIS A 544 5.43 11.95 14.50
C HIS A 544 6.74 12.23 15.27
N GLU A 545 6.83 13.36 15.97
CA GLU A 545 8.00 13.73 16.77
C GLU A 545 7.67 13.78 18.27
N ARG A 546 8.70 13.65 19.11
CA ARG A 546 8.55 13.80 20.58
C ARG A 546 8.05 15.17 21.02
N THR A 547 8.13 16.14 20.12
CA THR A 547 7.69 17.52 20.33
C THR A 547 6.22 17.74 20.00
N ASP A 548 5.45 16.72 19.61
CA ASP A 548 3.99 16.83 19.41
C ASP A 548 3.25 17.00 20.75
N LEU A 549 3.38 18.19 21.33
CA LEU A 549 2.99 18.50 22.69
C LEU A 549 1.74 19.40 22.74
N PRO A 550 0.95 19.36 23.83
CA PRO A 550 -0.26 20.18 23.98
C PRO A 550 -0.03 21.68 23.74
N GLU A 551 1.15 22.19 24.10
CA GLU A 551 1.54 23.60 23.94
C GLU A 551 1.67 24.03 22.47
N THR A 552 1.73 23.09 21.54
CA THR A 552 1.90 23.36 20.11
C THR A 552 0.58 23.63 19.38
N LEU A 553 -0.58 23.44 20.02
CA LEU A 553 -1.89 23.48 19.39
C LEU A 553 -2.62 24.83 19.56
N ASP A 554 -3.55 25.11 18.64
CA ASP A 554 -4.49 26.23 18.67
C ASP A 554 -5.88 25.76 19.14
N TYR A 555 -6.12 25.88 20.44
CA TYR A 555 -7.35 25.38 21.06
C TYR A 555 -8.60 26.19 20.73
N GLU A 556 -8.47 27.48 20.35
CA GLU A 556 -9.63 28.27 19.93
C GLU A 556 -10.14 27.81 18.57
N ARG A 557 -9.23 27.49 17.65
CA ARG A 557 -9.59 26.88 16.37
C ARG A 557 -10.08 25.45 16.54
N LEU A 558 -9.51 24.67 17.47
CA LEU A 558 -10.01 23.33 17.77
C LEU A 558 -11.46 23.37 18.28
N ALA A 559 -11.77 24.29 19.20
CA ALA A 559 -13.15 24.53 19.65
C ALA A 559 -14.07 24.99 18.50
N ALA A 560 -13.59 25.87 17.64
CA ALA A 560 -14.33 26.30 16.46
C ALA A 560 -14.59 25.15 15.46
N ALA A 561 -13.70 24.15 15.38
CA ALA A 561 -13.92 22.95 14.58
C ALA A 561 -15.08 22.10 15.13
N THR A 562 -15.17 21.93 16.45
CA THR A 562 -16.30 21.25 17.12
C THR A 562 -17.63 21.92 16.79
N ARG A 563 -17.71 23.26 16.86
CA ARG A 563 -18.91 24.02 16.47
C ARG A 563 -19.27 23.84 14.99
N GLY A 564 -18.28 23.74 14.12
CA GLY A 564 -18.48 23.46 12.69
C GLY A 564 -19.10 22.08 12.44
N LEU A 565 -18.63 21.04 13.14
CA LEU A 565 -19.22 19.69 13.09
C LEU A 565 -20.63 19.67 13.67
N GLU A 566 -20.84 20.31 14.82
CA GLU A 566 -22.15 20.41 15.45
C GLU A 566 -23.18 21.03 14.49
N ALA A 567 -22.82 22.13 13.83
CA ALA A 567 -23.68 22.76 12.83
C ALA A 567 -24.01 21.82 11.65
N ALA A 568 -23.05 20.99 11.22
CA ALA A 568 -23.28 19.99 10.17
C ALA A 568 -24.23 18.87 10.62
N LEU A 569 -24.11 18.41 11.86
CA LEU A 569 -24.96 17.36 12.44
C LEU A 569 -26.38 17.84 12.75
N ARG A 570 -26.55 19.13 13.07
CA ARG A 570 -27.85 19.74 13.40
C ARG A 570 -28.61 20.27 12.19
N ALA A 571 -27.98 20.36 11.03
CA ALA A 571 -28.67 20.84 9.84
C ALA A 571 -29.88 19.95 9.49
N PRO A 572 -30.93 20.47 8.84
CA PRO A 572 -31.91 19.61 8.17
C PRO A 572 -31.26 18.94 6.94
N ASP A 573 -31.83 17.82 6.50
CA ASP A 573 -31.37 17.07 5.32
C ASP A 573 -31.44 17.85 3.99
#